data_AF-A0A8C3SU80-F1
#
_entry.id   AF-A0A8C3SU80-F1
#
_cell.length_a   1.000
_cell.length_b   1.000
_cell.length_c   1.000
_cell.angle_alpha   90.00
_cell.angle_beta   90.00
_cell.angle_gamma   90.00
#
_symmetry.space_group_name_H-M   'P 1'
#
loop_
_entity.id
_entity.type
_entity.pdbx_description
1 polymer ?
#
loop_
_entity_poly.entity_id
_entity_poly.type
_entity_poly.pdbx_seq_one_letter_code
_entity_poly.pdbx_strand_id
1 'polypeptide(L)'
;MHLLQEPLGGATRPQPGQEGEGARLLPASGAVAFAGLLPPRVPRQLLHGWGSPPPTSRCSGFPGPPEGSSSLLSQGTAFWRGRQCSSNPCQHDGVCQDSIRSYTCTCTDAYEGQNCNFAKNECQHKTREGCQHFCYPGSESYHCSCAKGYELGEDKKSCIPRDQCACGRLDDVKIMTLKEIKTTCHRRFPWQVLLLNPEGKGFCGGVLLKSNFVLTTAECALLHNHSAGQVIDVNEKHIHMRYDEATGENNLALLQLREHTECNNYQHPICLPDKDFAEHVLIPQLAGTVSGWKQEESEVRGSLVALQVSYLPERECEQILNTSLTNRRYCGHHPEPVDGQLAGGNFVAHDYKGTWFLTGIFGAWPTNVSNWETFIFTKTSRYMMWFKQKTE
;
A
#
# COMPACT_ATOMS: atom_id res chain seq x y z
N MET A 1 42.21 -28.69 27.13
CA MET A 1 41.92 -27.78 28.27
C MET A 1 40.46 -27.39 28.14
N HIS A 2 39.55 -28.20 28.71
CA HIS A 2 38.88 -28.01 30.02
C HIS A 2 37.89 -26.82 29.98
N LEU A 3 36.63 -26.89 30.44
CA LEU A 3 35.82 -27.90 31.14
C LEU A 3 34.36 -27.40 31.13
N LEU A 4 33.39 -28.32 31.13
CA LEU A 4 31.97 -28.09 31.42
C LEU A 4 31.75 -27.91 32.93
N GLN A 5 30.86 -27.00 33.35
CA GLN A 5 30.16 -27.11 34.64
C GLN A 5 28.86 -26.29 34.70
N GLU A 6 27.75 -26.99 34.94
CA GLU A 6 26.50 -26.47 35.51
C GLU A 6 26.64 -26.26 37.03
N PRO A 7 25.78 -25.43 37.65
CA PRO A 7 24.99 -25.98 38.76
C PRO A 7 23.52 -25.51 38.87
N LEU A 8 22.78 -26.33 39.63
CA LEU A 8 21.37 -26.35 39.98
C LEU A 8 20.82 -25.12 40.76
N GLY A 9 19.60 -24.68 40.38
CA GLY A 9 18.39 -24.62 41.23
C GLY A 9 18.26 -23.56 42.36
N GLY A 10 17.22 -22.72 42.27
CA GLY A 10 16.65 -21.99 43.42
C GLY A 10 15.58 -20.95 43.04
N ALA A 11 14.32 -21.20 43.40
CA ALA A 11 13.16 -20.35 43.14
C ALA A 11 12.82 -19.42 44.33
N THR A 12 12.53 -18.14 44.06
CA THR A 12 11.77 -17.25 44.96
C THR A 12 10.98 -16.19 44.16
N ARG A 13 9.70 -16.01 44.51
CA ARG A 13 8.73 -15.03 43.95
C ARG A 13 8.90 -13.61 44.58
N PRO A 14 8.33 -12.54 43.98
CA PRO A 14 8.82 -11.16 44.05
C PRO A 14 7.96 -10.21 44.91
N GLN A 15 8.49 -8.99 45.18
CA GLN A 15 7.75 -7.75 45.49
C GLN A 15 8.64 -6.49 45.25
N PRO A 16 8.06 -5.27 45.13
CA PRO A 16 8.23 -4.43 43.94
C PRO A 16 9.00 -3.11 44.14
N GLY A 17 9.38 -2.50 43.01
CA GLY A 17 9.54 -1.05 42.85
C GLY A 17 10.96 -0.56 42.60
N GLN A 18 11.28 -0.23 41.35
CA GLN A 18 11.71 1.13 40.94
C GLN A 18 11.99 1.19 39.43
N GLU A 19 11.62 2.34 38.86
CA GLU A 19 11.73 2.74 37.46
C GLU A 19 13.17 2.64 36.93
N GLY A 20 13.29 2.19 35.68
CA GLY A 20 14.51 2.25 34.91
C GLY A 20 14.20 2.19 33.42
N GLU A 21 14.47 3.29 32.71
CA GLU A 21 14.50 3.35 31.25
C GLU A 21 15.40 2.24 30.69
N GLY A 22 14.84 1.40 29.83
CA GLY A 22 15.58 0.33 29.16
C GLY A 22 14.95 0.03 27.82
N ALA A 23 15.31 0.80 26.79
CA ALA A 23 15.10 0.37 25.41
C ALA A 23 15.92 -0.91 25.21
N ARG A 24 15.23 -2.03 24.95
CA ARG A 24 15.84 -3.35 24.74
C ARG A 24 16.56 -3.36 23.37
N LEU A 25 17.81 -2.90 23.36
CA LEU A 25 18.72 -3.05 22.22
C LEU A 25 19.13 -4.54 22.16
N LEU A 26 18.72 -5.23 21.10
CA LEU A 26 19.18 -6.58 20.81
C LEU A 26 20.15 -6.52 19.63
N PRO A 27 21.35 -7.14 19.71
CA PRO A 27 22.22 -7.28 18.55
C PRO A 27 21.47 -8.04 17.46
N ALA A 28 21.39 -7.47 16.26
CA ALA A 28 20.68 -8.11 15.15
C ALA A 28 21.66 -8.87 14.26
N SER A 29 21.26 -10.07 13.85
CA SER A 29 21.85 -10.75 12.70
C SER A 29 20.69 -11.37 11.90
N GLY A 30 20.58 -10.99 10.63
CA GLY A 30 19.47 -11.34 9.74
C GLY A 30 19.79 -10.88 8.30
N ALA A 31 19.16 -11.48 7.29
CA ALA A 31 19.49 -11.26 5.88
C ALA A 31 18.25 -10.85 5.07
N VAL A 32 18.40 -9.81 4.25
CA VAL A 32 17.36 -9.22 3.38
C VAL A 32 17.63 -9.43 1.89
N ALA A 33 16.78 -10.20 1.21
CA ALA A 33 16.82 -10.37 -0.25
C ALA A 33 15.78 -9.47 -0.94
N PHE A 34 16.19 -8.85 -2.04
CA PHE A 34 15.27 -8.10 -2.90
C PHE A 34 14.59 -9.04 -3.89
N ALA A 35 13.29 -8.82 -4.11
CA ALA A 35 12.53 -9.59 -5.09
C ALA A 35 13.25 -9.64 -6.44
N GLY A 36 13.95 -8.57 -6.83
CA GLY A 36 14.77 -8.36 -8.05
C GLY A 36 15.94 -9.33 -8.30
N LEU A 37 16.55 -9.88 -7.24
CA LEU A 37 17.86 -10.55 -7.31
C LEU A 37 17.78 -12.09 -7.23
N LEU A 38 16.58 -12.65 -7.12
CA LEU A 38 16.39 -14.11 -7.07
C LEU A 38 16.57 -14.71 -8.48
N PRO A 39 17.50 -15.67 -8.67
CA PRO A 39 17.69 -16.32 -9.97
C PRO A 39 16.49 -17.22 -10.30
N PRO A 40 16.03 -17.26 -11.57
CA PRO A 40 15.02 -18.22 -12.00
C PRO A 40 15.66 -19.61 -12.04
N ARG A 41 15.45 -20.44 -11.00
CA ARG A 41 15.80 -21.86 -11.06
C ARG A 41 14.57 -22.67 -11.46
N VAL A 42 14.48 -22.98 -12.75
CA VAL A 42 13.58 -24.01 -13.28
C VAL A 42 14.40 -25.26 -13.60
N PRO A 43 14.14 -26.42 -12.99
CA PRO A 43 14.51 -27.69 -13.59
C PRO A 43 13.44 -28.06 -14.64
N ARG A 44 13.89 -28.20 -15.88
CA ARG A 44 13.14 -28.83 -16.98
C ARG A 44 13.16 -30.36 -16.77
N GLN A 45 12.12 -31.05 -17.27
CA GLN A 45 11.86 -32.51 -17.28
C GLN A 45 10.93 -32.92 -16.12
N LEU A 46 9.73 -33.49 -16.31
CA LEU A 46 9.28 -34.51 -17.27
C LEU A 46 7.82 -34.23 -17.70
N LEU A 47 7.55 -34.28 -19.01
CA LEU A 47 6.19 -34.33 -19.56
C LEU A 47 5.96 -35.71 -20.15
N HIS A 48 5.12 -36.52 -19.50
CA HIS A 48 4.36 -37.58 -20.16
C HIS A 48 2.98 -37.70 -19.50
N GLY A 49 1.97 -37.38 -20.30
CA GLY A 49 0.69 -38.09 -20.32
C GLY A 49 -0.40 -37.61 -19.35
N TRP A 50 -1.46 -37.04 -19.92
CA TRP A 50 -2.82 -37.60 -19.98
C TRP A 50 -3.87 -36.48 -20.10
N GLY A 51 -4.84 -36.70 -21.00
CA GLY A 51 -6.22 -36.26 -20.83
C GLY A 51 -6.59 -34.86 -21.30
N SER A 52 -7.06 -34.76 -22.54
CA SER A 52 -7.88 -33.62 -23.00
C SER A 52 -9.21 -33.54 -22.26
N PRO A 53 -9.67 -32.34 -21.82
CA PRO A 53 -11.08 -32.04 -21.62
C PRO A 53 -11.62 -31.07 -22.70
N PRO A 54 -12.96 -30.88 -22.78
CA PRO A 54 -13.68 -30.51 -24.00
C PRO A 54 -13.68 -29.00 -24.33
N PRO A 55 -14.13 -28.60 -25.54
CA PRO A 55 -14.15 -27.20 -25.96
C PRO A 55 -15.42 -26.52 -25.45
N THR A 56 -15.29 -25.27 -25.04
CA THR A 56 -16.27 -24.15 -24.99
C THR A 56 -15.77 -23.20 -23.88
N SER A 57 -15.70 -21.88 -24.03
CA SER A 57 -16.64 -20.96 -24.65
C SER A 57 -15.92 -19.71 -25.18
N ARG A 58 -16.47 -19.17 -26.27
CA ARG A 58 -16.10 -17.88 -26.87
C ARG A 58 -16.39 -16.74 -25.89
N CYS A 59 -15.48 -15.77 -25.78
CA CYS A 59 -15.85 -14.42 -25.39
C CYS A 59 -16.61 -13.77 -26.55
N SER A 60 -17.93 -13.68 -26.40
CA SER A 60 -18.82 -12.94 -27.29
C SER A 60 -18.56 -11.45 -27.13
N GLY A 61 -18.40 -10.75 -28.26
CA GLY A 61 -18.32 -9.31 -28.30
C GLY A 61 -19.61 -8.63 -27.81
N PHE A 62 -19.42 -7.41 -27.32
CA PHE A 62 -20.48 -6.48 -26.95
C PHE A 62 -21.52 -6.32 -28.08
N PRO A 63 -22.83 -6.41 -27.79
CA PRO A 63 -23.85 -5.89 -28.67
C PRO A 63 -23.88 -4.36 -28.58
N GLY A 64 -23.77 -3.70 -29.73
CA GLY A 64 -24.05 -2.27 -29.86
C GLY A 64 -25.52 -1.95 -29.58
N PRO A 65 -25.84 -0.66 -29.33
CA PRO A 65 -27.20 -0.23 -29.07
C PRO A 65 -28.09 -0.36 -30.33
N PRO A 66 -29.41 -0.60 -30.18
CA PRO A 66 -30.31 -0.83 -31.30
C PRO A 66 -30.62 0.44 -32.09
N GLU A 67 -30.65 0.30 -33.41
CA GLU A 67 -31.15 1.29 -34.37
C GLU A 67 -32.66 1.50 -34.19
N GLY A 68 -33.04 2.74 -33.87
CA GLY A 68 -34.41 3.22 -33.86
C GLY A 68 -34.82 3.74 -35.24
N SER A 69 -35.96 3.26 -35.72
CA SER A 69 -36.55 3.50 -37.03
C SER A 69 -36.93 4.96 -37.30
N SER A 70 -36.73 5.38 -38.54
CA SER A 70 -37.17 6.66 -39.10
C SER A 70 -38.70 6.76 -39.13
N SER A 71 -39.24 7.81 -38.51
CA SER A 71 -40.55 8.35 -38.88
C SER A 71 -40.40 9.85 -39.17
N LEU A 72 -40.69 10.20 -40.42
CA LEU A 72 -40.77 11.57 -40.91
C LEU A 72 -41.98 12.25 -40.29
N LEU A 73 -41.75 13.20 -39.38
CA LEU A 73 -42.74 14.20 -39.00
C LEU A 73 -42.11 15.58 -39.16
N SER A 74 -42.65 16.33 -40.10
CA SER A 74 -42.36 17.74 -40.33
C SER A 74 -42.66 18.54 -39.08
N GLN A 75 -41.65 19.00 -38.36
CA GLN A 75 -41.83 19.94 -37.27
C GLN A 75 -40.78 21.04 -37.36
N GLY A 76 -41.27 22.27 -37.39
CA GLY A 76 -40.47 23.48 -37.50
C GLY A 76 -39.41 23.57 -36.41
N THR A 77 -38.34 24.28 -36.73
CA THR A 77 -37.22 24.59 -35.83
C THR A 77 -37.69 25.44 -34.65
N ALA A 78 -38.33 24.80 -33.66
CA ALA A 78 -38.54 25.35 -32.34
C ALA A 78 -37.29 25.04 -31.51
N PHE A 79 -36.39 26.01 -31.46
CA PHE A 79 -35.20 25.98 -30.61
C PHE A 79 -35.65 26.04 -29.15
N TRP A 80 -35.85 24.89 -28.50
CA TRP A 80 -36.13 24.83 -27.07
C TRP A 80 -34.89 25.30 -26.28
N ARG A 81 -34.84 26.60 -25.95
CA ARG A 81 -33.97 27.11 -24.88
C ARG A 81 -34.51 26.58 -23.55
N GLY A 82 -34.20 25.34 -23.20
CA GLY A 82 -34.22 24.96 -21.80
C GLY A 82 -33.23 25.87 -21.08
N ARG A 83 -33.67 26.64 -20.10
CA ARG A 83 -32.77 27.47 -19.27
C ARG A 83 -32.11 26.55 -18.25
N GLN A 84 -30.88 26.13 -18.50
CA GLN A 84 -30.12 25.26 -17.60
C GLN A 84 -29.95 25.89 -16.20
N CYS A 85 -29.99 27.22 -16.10
CA CYS A 85 -29.96 27.93 -14.83
C CYS A 85 -31.25 27.82 -14.00
N SER A 86 -32.36 27.31 -14.53
CA SER A 86 -33.61 27.16 -13.77
C SER A 86 -33.54 26.14 -12.64
N SER A 87 -32.56 25.22 -12.66
CA SER A 87 -32.31 24.29 -11.56
C SER A 87 -31.42 24.86 -10.45
N ASN A 88 -31.04 26.15 -10.52
CA ASN A 88 -30.07 26.79 -9.63
C ASN A 88 -28.81 25.94 -9.40
N PRO A 89 -28.06 25.59 -10.47
CA PRO A 89 -26.91 24.69 -10.34
C PRO A 89 -25.71 25.33 -9.61
N CYS A 90 -25.61 26.66 -9.61
CA CYS A 90 -24.53 27.38 -8.94
C CYS A 90 -24.80 27.54 -7.44
N GLN A 91 -23.93 26.98 -6.62
CA GLN A 91 -24.01 27.03 -5.15
C GLN A 91 -23.28 28.27 -4.60
N HIS A 92 -23.39 28.52 -3.29
CA HIS A 92 -22.64 29.55 -2.56
C HIS A 92 -22.70 30.95 -3.21
N ASP A 93 -23.92 31.37 -3.56
CA ASP A 93 -24.23 32.65 -4.18
C ASP A 93 -23.53 32.89 -5.54
N GLY A 94 -23.14 31.82 -6.24
CA GLY A 94 -22.60 31.89 -7.60
C GLY A 94 -23.64 32.34 -8.64
N VAL A 95 -23.22 33.19 -9.58
CA VAL A 95 -24.08 33.73 -10.64
C VAL A 95 -24.14 32.76 -11.82
N CYS A 96 -25.34 32.27 -12.14
CA CYS A 96 -25.55 31.35 -13.27
C CYS A 96 -25.78 32.09 -14.59
N GLN A 97 -25.01 31.74 -15.62
CA GLN A 97 -25.17 32.25 -16.97
C GLN A 97 -25.54 31.09 -17.93
N ASP A 98 -26.74 31.19 -18.52
CA ASP A 98 -27.22 30.22 -19.51
C ASP A 98 -26.39 30.28 -20.80
N SER A 99 -26.12 29.11 -21.39
CA SER A 99 -25.49 28.93 -22.70
C SER A 99 -26.37 28.04 -23.58
N ILE A 100 -26.07 27.98 -24.88
CA ILE A 100 -26.93 27.34 -25.91
C ILE A 100 -27.22 25.84 -25.60
N ARG A 101 -26.30 25.13 -24.93
CA ARG A 101 -26.44 23.72 -24.52
C ARG A 101 -25.88 23.43 -23.12
N SER A 102 -25.50 24.46 -22.37
CA SER A 102 -24.80 24.33 -21.08
C SER A 102 -25.11 25.54 -20.20
N TYR A 103 -24.54 25.57 -19.00
CA TYR A 103 -24.50 26.74 -18.14
C TYR A 103 -23.05 27.00 -17.73
N THR A 104 -22.77 28.23 -17.32
CA THR A 104 -21.51 28.61 -16.69
C THR A 104 -21.81 29.31 -15.37
N CYS A 105 -21.17 28.90 -14.29
CA CYS A 105 -21.26 29.57 -13.01
C CYS A 105 -20.09 30.55 -12.84
N THR A 106 -20.40 31.78 -12.43
CA THR A 106 -19.39 32.73 -11.95
C THR A 106 -19.42 32.68 -10.42
N CYS A 107 -18.39 32.07 -9.83
CA CYS A 107 -18.31 31.85 -8.39
C CYS A 107 -17.86 33.10 -7.63
N THR A 108 -18.27 33.20 -6.37
CA THR A 108 -17.78 34.19 -5.43
C THR A 108 -16.29 33.94 -5.11
N ASP A 109 -15.58 34.96 -4.62
CA ASP A 109 -14.11 34.92 -4.47
C ASP A 109 -13.58 33.74 -3.65
N ALA A 110 -14.37 33.23 -2.70
CA ALA A 110 -14.00 32.11 -1.84
C ALA A 110 -14.26 30.71 -2.45
N TYR A 111 -14.98 30.61 -3.56
CA TYR A 111 -15.46 29.34 -4.12
C TYR A 111 -15.01 29.10 -5.56
N GLU A 112 -14.90 27.82 -5.94
CA GLU A 112 -14.52 27.35 -7.26
C GLU A 112 -15.25 26.06 -7.66
N GLY A 113 -14.96 25.57 -8.86
CA GLY A 113 -15.63 24.43 -9.49
C GLY A 113 -16.76 24.84 -10.42
N GLN A 114 -17.22 23.91 -11.26
CA GLN A 114 -18.27 24.15 -12.25
C GLN A 114 -19.57 24.68 -11.62
N ASN A 115 -19.84 24.28 -10.38
CA ASN A 115 -21.05 24.62 -9.62
C ASN A 115 -20.75 25.48 -8.40
N CYS A 116 -19.54 26.03 -8.26
CA CYS A 116 -19.11 26.79 -7.09
C CYS A 116 -19.21 26.03 -5.76
N ASN A 117 -19.15 24.70 -5.80
CA ASN A 117 -19.39 23.81 -4.67
C ASN A 117 -18.14 23.50 -3.85
N PHE A 118 -16.99 24.14 -4.17
CA PHE A 118 -15.73 23.90 -3.49
C PHE A 118 -15.17 25.22 -2.96
N ALA A 119 -14.73 25.23 -1.70
CA ALA A 119 -14.02 26.37 -1.15
C ALA A 119 -12.54 26.35 -1.57
N LYS A 120 -11.99 27.49 -2.01
CA LYS A 120 -10.60 27.59 -2.51
C LYS A 120 -9.53 27.33 -1.45
N ASN A 121 -9.90 27.46 -0.18
CA ASN A 121 -9.01 27.21 0.96
C ASN A 121 -9.01 25.76 1.43
N GLU A 122 -9.88 24.91 0.87
CA GLU A 122 -10.00 23.49 1.21
C GLU A 122 -9.22 22.59 0.25
N CYS A 123 -8.80 21.43 0.76
CA CYS A 123 -8.05 20.45 0.00
C CYS A 123 -8.96 19.59 -0.89
N GLN A 124 -8.66 19.58 -2.18
CA GLN A 124 -9.41 18.80 -3.18
C GLN A 124 -8.58 17.62 -3.67
N HIS A 125 -9.04 16.40 -3.37
CA HIS A 125 -8.36 15.17 -3.75
C HIS A 125 -9.09 14.33 -4.81
N LYS A 126 -10.37 14.63 -5.07
CA LYS A 126 -11.23 13.89 -6.03
C LYS A 126 -11.04 14.36 -7.47
N THR A 127 -10.56 15.58 -7.66
CA THR A 127 -10.32 16.23 -8.94
C THR A 127 -8.89 15.95 -9.43
N ARG A 128 -8.70 15.99 -10.75
CA ARG A 128 -7.33 15.99 -11.33
C ARG A 128 -6.57 17.25 -10.95
N GLU A 129 -7.30 18.33 -10.71
CA GLU A 129 -6.81 19.64 -10.27
C GLU A 129 -6.65 19.65 -8.74
N GLY A 130 -5.48 20.08 -8.25
CA GLY A 130 -5.12 20.09 -6.83
C GLY A 130 -3.67 19.67 -6.60
N CYS A 131 -3.28 19.46 -5.35
CA CYS A 131 -1.91 19.00 -5.02
C CYS A 131 -1.64 17.61 -5.60
N GLN A 132 -0.41 17.38 -6.07
CA GLN A 132 -0.01 16.07 -6.57
C GLN A 132 0.19 15.05 -5.43
N HIS A 133 0.73 15.48 -4.29
CA HIS A 133 0.91 14.66 -3.09
C HIS A 133 0.05 15.21 -1.94
N PHE A 134 0.67 15.89 -0.98
CA PHE A 134 0.02 16.31 0.25
C PHE A 134 -0.58 17.71 0.07
N CYS A 135 -1.71 17.94 0.74
CA CYS A 135 -2.41 19.21 0.74
C CYS A 135 -2.74 19.58 2.18
N TYR A 136 -2.57 20.86 2.52
CA TYR A 136 -3.03 21.38 3.80
C TYR A 136 -3.88 22.64 3.58
N PRO A 137 -5.04 22.73 4.26
CA PRO A 137 -5.90 23.89 4.17
C PRO A 137 -5.20 25.13 4.73
N GLY A 138 -5.54 26.30 4.20
CA GLY A 138 -5.02 27.59 4.66
C GLY A 138 -6.14 28.60 4.88
N SER A 139 -5.78 29.85 5.18
CA SER A 139 -6.74 30.93 5.40
C SER A 139 -7.37 31.42 4.08
N GLU A 140 -6.55 31.65 3.06
CA GLU A 140 -6.97 32.17 1.75
C GLU A 140 -6.93 31.11 0.65
N SER A 141 -5.98 30.18 0.73
CA SER A 141 -5.78 29.09 -0.22
C SER A 141 -5.14 27.89 0.48
N TYR A 142 -5.28 26.70 -0.09
CA TYR A 142 -4.51 25.53 0.35
C TYR A 142 -3.06 25.60 -0.14
N HIS A 143 -2.15 24.93 0.56
CA HIS A 143 -0.78 24.76 0.11
C HIS A 143 -0.43 23.29 -0.04
N CYS A 144 0.45 23.01 -1.01
CA CYS A 144 0.87 21.66 -1.34
C CYS A 144 2.27 21.38 -0.79
N SER A 145 2.51 20.12 -0.41
CA SER A 145 3.84 19.61 -0.12
C SER A 145 4.05 18.25 -0.78
N CYS A 146 5.30 17.81 -0.82
CA CYS A 146 5.70 16.62 -1.58
C CYS A 146 6.31 15.54 -0.68
N ALA A 147 6.18 14.29 -1.12
CA ALA A 147 6.86 13.15 -0.53
C ALA A 147 8.39 13.25 -0.65
N LYS A 148 9.11 12.40 0.10
CA LYS A 148 10.57 12.44 0.16
C LYS A 148 11.22 12.21 -1.21
N GLY A 149 12.16 13.08 -1.56
CA GLY A 149 12.89 13.07 -2.84
C GLY A 149 12.19 13.79 -3.99
N TYR A 150 11.10 14.50 -3.70
CA TYR A 150 10.40 15.36 -4.63
C TYR A 150 10.46 16.83 -4.20
N GLU A 151 10.55 17.73 -5.17
CA GLU A 151 10.43 19.17 -4.99
C GLU A 151 9.11 19.67 -5.57
N LEU A 152 8.56 20.73 -4.97
CA LEU A 152 7.35 21.38 -5.46
C LEU A 152 7.69 22.17 -6.74
N GLY A 153 6.89 21.95 -7.79
CA GLY A 153 7.02 22.64 -9.07
C GLY A 153 6.66 24.12 -9.00
N GLU A 154 6.95 24.85 -10.08
CA GLU A 154 6.66 26.28 -10.20
C GLU A 154 5.15 26.61 -10.11
N ASP A 155 4.31 25.64 -10.47
CA ASP A 155 2.85 25.72 -10.34
C ASP A 155 2.35 25.61 -8.89
N LYS A 156 3.26 25.36 -7.94
CA LYS A 156 3.00 25.13 -6.51
C LYS A 156 2.05 23.95 -6.23
N LYS A 157 1.90 23.02 -7.19
CA LYS A 157 0.97 21.87 -7.09
C LYS A 157 1.63 20.56 -7.49
N SER A 158 2.42 20.55 -8.55
CA SER A 158 3.16 19.38 -9.02
C SER A 158 4.34 19.05 -8.13
N CYS A 159 4.64 17.76 -8.01
CA CYS A 159 5.79 17.23 -7.29
C CYS A 159 6.74 16.56 -8.29
N ILE A 160 7.92 17.15 -8.43
CA ILE A 160 8.92 16.76 -9.42
C ILE A 160 10.01 15.94 -8.71
N PRO A 161 10.30 14.70 -9.14
CA PRO A 161 11.36 13.90 -8.53
C PRO A 161 12.72 14.52 -8.83
N ARG A 162 13.51 14.77 -7.79
CA ARG A 162 14.86 15.35 -7.90
C ARG A 162 15.93 14.40 -7.40
N ASP A 163 15.62 13.69 -6.33
CA ASP A 163 16.51 12.69 -5.79
C ASP A 163 16.44 11.43 -6.65
N GLN A 164 17.60 10.77 -6.83
CA GLN A 164 17.65 9.45 -7.47
C GLN A 164 16.80 8.41 -6.74
N CYS A 165 16.58 8.60 -5.43
CA CYS A 165 15.78 7.76 -4.57
C CYS A 165 14.38 8.34 -4.28
N ALA A 166 13.84 9.17 -5.18
CA ALA A 166 12.48 9.70 -5.05
C ALA A 166 11.48 8.54 -4.85
N CYS A 167 10.84 8.51 -3.68
CA CYS A 167 10.13 7.32 -3.22
C CYS A 167 8.92 6.98 -4.10
N GLY A 168 8.42 5.75 -4.02
CA GLY A 168 7.12 5.36 -4.58
C GLY A 168 7.07 5.37 -6.11
N ARG A 169 8.22 5.46 -6.79
CA ARG A 169 8.31 5.39 -8.24
C ARG A 169 8.31 3.94 -8.72
N LEU A 170 7.39 3.64 -9.63
CA LEU A 170 7.42 2.43 -10.42
C LEU A 170 7.75 2.87 -11.85
N ASP A 171 9.01 2.71 -12.27
CA ASP A 171 9.36 3.00 -13.66
C ASP A 171 8.70 1.94 -14.54
N ASP A 172 7.66 2.34 -15.28
CA ASP A 172 7.04 1.48 -16.28
C ASP A 172 8.13 1.06 -17.26
N VAL A 173 8.40 -0.25 -17.34
CA VAL A 173 9.14 -0.83 -18.46
C VAL A 173 8.28 -0.64 -19.72
N LYS A 174 8.29 0.57 -20.28
CA LYS A 174 7.99 0.79 -21.70
C LYS A 174 9.13 0.12 -22.46
N ILE A 175 8.97 -1.17 -22.73
CA ILE A 175 9.45 -2.01 -23.85
C ILE A 175 9.32 -3.46 -23.37
N MET A 176 8.14 -4.05 -23.56
CA MET A 176 8.09 -5.36 -24.20
C MET A 176 7.12 -5.20 -25.36
N THR A 177 7.72 -5.21 -26.54
CA THR A 177 7.09 -5.38 -27.85
C THR A 177 5.82 -6.22 -27.79
N LEU A 178 4.79 -5.73 -28.49
CA LEU A 178 3.50 -6.29 -28.94
C LEU A 178 3.39 -7.81 -29.24
N LYS A 179 4.03 -8.73 -28.51
CA LYS A 179 4.01 -10.17 -28.83
C LYS A 179 3.99 -11.17 -27.67
N GLU A 180 3.74 -10.74 -26.44
CA GLU A 180 3.51 -11.69 -25.32
C GLU A 180 2.26 -11.32 -24.51
N ILE A 181 1.14 -11.14 -25.20
CA ILE A 181 -0.19 -11.20 -24.58
C ILE A 181 -0.59 -12.67 -24.48
N LYS A 182 -0.09 -13.36 -23.44
CA LYS A 182 -0.70 -14.55 -22.79
C LYS A 182 0.30 -15.20 -21.81
N THR A 183 0.66 -14.52 -20.73
CA THR A 183 1.08 -15.13 -19.44
C THR A 183 1.46 -14.03 -18.45
N THR A 184 0.79 -13.99 -17.29
CA THR A 184 1.21 -13.37 -16.01
C THR A 184 2.13 -12.14 -16.10
N CYS A 185 1.53 -10.95 -16.08
CA CYS A 185 2.23 -9.69 -15.83
C CYS A 185 2.94 -9.77 -14.46
N HIS A 186 4.25 -10.09 -14.44
CA HIS A 186 5.07 -10.06 -13.23
C HIS A 186 5.35 -8.59 -12.87
N ARG A 187 4.34 -7.88 -12.37
CA ARG A 187 4.56 -6.56 -11.74
C ARG A 187 5.48 -6.77 -10.56
N ARG A 188 6.72 -6.28 -10.69
CA ARG A 188 7.74 -6.36 -9.64
C ARG A 188 7.76 -5.02 -8.92
N PHE A 189 7.59 -5.05 -7.60
CA PHE A 189 7.63 -3.85 -6.78
C PHE A 189 9.06 -3.65 -6.25
N PRO A 190 9.76 -2.54 -6.57
CA PRO A 190 11.17 -2.33 -6.20
C PRO A 190 11.42 -2.26 -4.69
N TRP A 191 10.39 -1.92 -3.92
CA TRP A 191 10.44 -1.87 -2.46
C TRP A 191 10.13 -3.21 -1.80
N GLN A 192 9.75 -4.26 -2.55
CA GLN A 192 9.43 -5.57 -1.98
C GLN A 192 10.69 -6.30 -1.52
N VAL A 193 10.70 -6.67 -0.25
CA VAL A 193 11.76 -7.42 0.41
C VAL A 193 11.25 -8.81 0.83
N LEU A 194 12.15 -9.79 0.80
CA LEU A 194 12.01 -11.11 1.39
C LEU A 194 13.06 -11.28 2.49
N LEU A 195 12.62 -11.64 3.69
CA LEU A 195 13.48 -11.96 4.83
C LEU A 195 13.88 -13.43 4.76
N LEU A 196 15.18 -13.68 4.88
CA LEU A 196 15.76 -15.02 4.79
C LEU A 196 16.29 -15.48 6.15
N ASN A 197 16.08 -16.76 6.44
CA ASN A 197 16.61 -17.42 7.63
C ASN A 197 18.08 -17.88 7.39
N PRO A 198 18.78 -18.46 8.39
CA PRO A 198 20.15 -18.94 8.24
C PRO A 198 20.35 -19.97 7.12
N GLU A 199 19.31 -20.74 6.79
CA GLU A 199 19.34 -21.75 5.73
C GLU A 199 19.08 -21.15 4.34
N GLY A 200 18.91 -19.83 4.23
CA GLY A 200 18.61 -19.12 2.98
C GLY A 200 17.16 -19.24 2.52
N LYS A 201 16.26 -19.70 3.39
CA LYS A 201 14.82 -19.84 3.10
C LYS A 201 14.06 -18.58 3.48
N GLY A 202 13.13 -18.17 2.62
CA GLY A 202 12.21 -17.09 2.89
C GLY A 202 11.21 -17.45 3.99
N PHE A 203 10.99 -16.55 4.94
CA PHE A 203 10.02 -16.76 6.03
C PHE A 203 9.03 -15.59 6.19
N CYS A 204 9.43 -14.36 5.84
CA CYS A 204 8.59 -13.18 5.95
C CYS A 204 8.84 -12.19 4.81
N GLY A 205 7.84 -11.34 4.55
CA GLY A 205 7.98 -10.17 3.70
C GLY A 205 8.58 -8.96 4.45
N GLY A 206 8.87 -7.93 3.68
CA GLY A 206 9.15 -6.60 4.19
C GLY A 206 9.05 -5.56 3.08
N VAL A 207 9.19 -4.30 3.46
CA VAL A 207 9.15 -3.17 2.54
C VAL A 207 10.30 -2.19 2.78
N LEU A 208 10.99 -1.80 1.70
CA LEU A 208 12.08 -0.82 1.76
C LEU A 208 11.53 0.59 1.95
N LEU A 209 11.87 1.25 3.07
CA LEU A 209 11.45 2.62 3.39
C LEU A 209 12.51 3.66 3.02
N LYS A 210 13.79 3.30 3.17
CA LYS A 210 14.96 4.10 2.79
C LYS A 210 16.03 3.15 2.25
N SER A 211 17.12 3.67 1.70
CA SER A 211 18.22 2.85 1.18
C SER A 211 18.83 1.88 2.20
N ASN A 212 18.69 2.13 3.49
CA ASN A 212 19.21 1.26 4.56
C ASN A 212 18.17 0.86 5.61
N PHE A 213 16.87 1.03 5.34
CA PHE A 213 15.81 0.68 6.29
C PHE A 213 14.69 -0.11 5.64
N VAL A 214 14.40 -1.27 6.22
CA VAL A 214 13.29 -2.15 5.85
C VAL A 214 12.29 -2.20 6.99
N LEU A 215 11.01 -2.07 6.66
CA LEU A 215 9.91 -2.28 7.59
C LEU A 215 9.35 -3.69 7.44
N THR A 216 9.11 -4.35 8.57
CA THR A 216 8.44 -5.64 8.66
C THR A 216 7.67 -5.71 9.98
N THR A 217 7.12 -6.88 10.34
CA THR A 217 6.44 -7.09 11.61
C THR A 217 7.44 -7.40 12.73
N ALA A 218 7.08 -7.13 13.97
CA ALA A 218 7.91 -7.47 15.14
C ALA A 218 8.08 -8.99 15.26
N GLU A 219 7.02 -9.76 15.00
CA GLU A 219 7.06 -11.23 14.97
C GLU A 219 8.12 -11.74 13.99
N CYS A 220 8.13 -11.22 12.75
CA CYS A 220 9.13 -11.56 11.75
C CYS A 220 10.55 -11.21 12.20
N ALA A 221 10.74 -10.05 12.84
CA ALA A 221 12.06 -9.63 13.30
C ALA A 221 12.58 -10.49 14.47
N LEU A 222 11.69 -11.06 15.29
CA LEU A 222 12.01 -11.86 16.47
C LEU A 222 12.17 -13.36 16.19
N LEU A 223 11.61 -13.86 15.08
CA LEU A 223 11.62 -15.28 14.69
C LEU A 223 13.03 -15.89 14.53
N HIS A 224 13.98 -15.15 13.93
CA HIS A 224 15.33 -15.65 13.69
C HIS A 224 16.41 -14.63 14.08
N ASN A 225 17.43 -15.08 14.80
CA ASN A 225 18.53 -14.26 15.33
C ASN A 225 19.82 -14.31 14.51
N HIS A 226 19.91 -15.13 13.47
CA HIS A 226 21.11 -15.28 12.64
C HIS A 226 20.77 -15.33 11.15
N SER A 227 21.72 -14.97 10.31
CA SER A 227 21.70 -15.23 8.87
C SER A 227 23.08 -15.63 8.37
N ALA A 228 23.10 -16.61 7.47
CA ALA A 228 24.24 -16.96 6.64
C ALA A 228 23.77 -16.89 5.18
N GLY A 229 24.42 -16.09 4.34
CA GLY A 229 24.09 -16.05 2.91
C GLY A 229 24.52 -14.77 2.18
N GLN A 230 24.55 -14.85 0.85
CA GLN A 230 24.84 -13.76 -0.09
C GLN A 230 23.65 -12.79 -0.18
N VAL A 231 23.46 -11.98 0.88
CA VAL A 231 22.25 -11.20 1.15
C VAL A 231 22.67 -9.98 1.99
N ILE A 232 21.99 -8.83 1.90
CA ILE A 232 22.35 -7.65 2.72
C ILE A 232 22.05 -7.95 4.18
N ASP A 233 23.10 -7.86 5.02
CA ASP A 233 23.02 -8.09 6.45
C ASP A 233 22.22 -6.98 7.16
N VAL A 234 21.44 -7.39 8.15
CA VAL A 234 20.76 -6.52 9.10
C VAL A 234 21.73 -6.22 10.24
N ASN A 235 22.06 -4.93 10.41
CA ASN A 235 22.92 -4.42 11.47
C ASN A 235 22.18 -4.30 12.81
N GLU A 236 20.98 -3.72 12.78
CA GLU A 236 20.17 -3.49 13.98
C GLU A 236 18.68 -3.75 13.72
N LYS A 237 17.99 -4.25 14.76
CA LYS A 237 16.53 -4.48 14.79
C LYS A 237 15.91 -3.51 15.78
N HIS A 238 15.10 -2.58 15.30
CA HIS A 238 14.31 -1.70 16.16
C HIS A 238 12.88 -2.22 16.23
N ILE A 239 12.58 -2.99 17.27
CA ILE A 239 11.20 -3.40 17.58
C ILE A 239 10.45 -2.20 18.16
N HIS A 240 9.19 -2.01 17.77
CA HIS A 240 8.40 -0.91 18.32
C HIS A 240 8.29 -1.04 19.85
N MET A 241 8.58 0.04 20.58
CA MET A 241 8.69 0.05 22.05
C MET A 241 7.41 -0.32 22.81
N ARG A 242 6.25 -0.29 22.14
CA ARG A 242 4.94 -0.72 22.69
C ARG A 242 4.40 -1.99 22.02
N TYR A 243 5.26 -2.78 21.39
CA TYR A 243 4.86 -4.07 20.84
C TYR A 243 4.41 -4.99 21.97
N ASP A 244 3.24 -5.62 21.79
CA ASP A 244 2.68 -6.60 22.70
C ASP A 244 2.34 -7.87 21.90
N GLU A 245 3.04 -8.95 22.21
CA GLU A 245 2.90 -10.25 21.55
C GLU A 245 1.54 -10.90 21.81
N ALA A 246 0.95 -10.70 23.00
CA ALA A 246 -0.31 -11.35 23.36
C ALA A 246 -1.50 -10.75 22.58
N THR A 247 -1.47 -9.45 22.34
CA THR A 247 -2.53 -8.73 21.62
C THR A 247 -2.19 -8.49 20.14
N GLY A 248 -0.94 -8.74 19.75
CA GLY A 248 -0.36 -8.38 18.45
C GLY A 248 -0.31 -6.86 18.20
N GLU A 249 -0.57 -6.03 19.22
CA GLU A 249 -0.62 -4.59 19.06
C GLU A 249 0.76 -4.01 18.79
N ASN A 250 0.83 -3.01 17.91
CA ASN A 250 2.10 -2.40 17.48
C ASN A 250 3.13 -3.40 16.94
N ASN A 251 2.67 -4.42 16.21
CA ASN A 251 3.49 -5.45 15.57
C ASN A 251 4.29 -4.89 14.36
N LEU A 252 5.30 -4.06 14.65
CA LEU A 252 6.17 -3.42 13.68
C LEU A 252 7.63 -3.46 14.13
N ALA A 253 8.52 -3.64 13.17
CA ALA A 253 9.97 -3.57 13.35
C ALA A 253 10.64 -2.88 12.17
N LEU A 254 11.64 -2.05 12.46
CA LEU A 254 12.56 -1.49 11.48
C LEU A 254 13.86 -2.27 11.52
N LEU A 255 14.30 -2.76 10.37
CA LEU A 255 15.57 -3.43 10.17
C LEU A 255 16.53 -2.44 9.52
N GLN A 256 17.59 -2.07 10.24
CA GLN A 256 18.67 -1.27 9.69
C GLN A 256 19.63 -2.18 8.94
N LEU A 257 19.83 -1.91 7.66
CA LEU A 257 20.78 -2.65 6.83
C LEU A 257 22.21 -2.19 7.13
N ARG A 258 23.17 -3.11 7.04
CA ARG A 258 24.61 -2.84 7.20
C ARG A 258 25.15 -1.93 6.10
N GLU A 259 24.56 -2.02 4.90
CA GLU A 259 24.95 -1.25 3.72
C GLU A 259 23.73 -0.52 3.13
N HIS A 260 23.98 0.61 2.47
CA HIS A 260 22.96 1.31 1.71
C HIS A 260 22.74 0.64 0.36
N THR A 261 21.48 0.40 0.01
CA THR A 261 21.08 -0.07 -1.32
C THR A 261 21.19 1.05 -2.34
N GLU A 262 21.61 0.71 -3.56
CA GLU A 262 21.59 1.65 -4.68
C GLU A 262 20.17 1.84 -5.20
N CYS A 263 19.77 3.09 -5.41
CA CYS A 263 18.45 3.39 -5.97
C CYS A 263 18.45 3.16 -7.49
N ASN A 264 17.80 2.09 -7.91
CA ASN A 264 17.65 1.66 -9.30
C ASN A 264 16.24 1.12 -9.55
N ASN A 265 16.01 0.48 -10.70
CA ASN A 265 14.69 -0.02 -11.10
C ASN A 265 14.21 -1.24 -10.27
N TYR A 266 15.11 -1.87 -9.49
CA TYR A 266 14.83 -3.07 -8.70
C TYR A 266 14.86 -2.82 -7.21
N GLN A 267 15.53 -1.75 -6.78
CA GLN A 267 15.69 -1.33 -5.39
C GLN A 267 15.31 0.14 -5.33
N HIS A 268 14.10 0.41 -4.86
CA HIS A 268 13.59 1.77 -4.74
C HIS A 268 12.68 1.85 -3.52
N PRO A 269 12.83 2.85 -2.63
CA PRO A 269 11.99 2.95 -1.44
C PRO A 269 10.55 3.33 -1.78
N ILE A 270 9.58 2.84 -1.01
CA ILE A 270 8.18 3.26 -1.11
C ILE A 270 7.97 4.60 -0.39
N CYS A 271 6.99 5.41 -0.81
CA CYS A 271 6.66 6.63 -0.08
C CYS A 271 5.88 6.34 1.20
N LEU A 272 6.15 7.16 2.22
CA LEU A 272 5.36 7.21 3.44
C LEU A 272 4.41 8.42 3.37
N PRO A 273 3.08 8.21 3.47
CA PRO A 273 2.11 9.29 3.44
C PRO A 273 1.97 9.97 4.81
N ASP A 274 1.55 11.23 4.78
CA ASP A 274 1.04 11.91 5.97
C ASP A 274 -0.23 11.25 6.50
N LYS A 275 -0.49 11.42 7.80
CA LYS A 275 -1.60 10.76 8.48
C LYS A 275 -2.95 11.07 7.85
N ASP A 276 -3.27 12.35 7.70
CA ASP A 276 -4.58 12.76 7.23
C ASP A 276 -4.78 12.42 5.75
N PHE A 277 -3.70 12.51 4.95
CA PHE A 277 -3.70 12.09 3.57
C PHE A 277 -3.96 10.57 3.43
N ALA A 278 -3.26 9.74 4.21
CA ALA A 278 -3.46 8.31 4.19
C ALA A 278 -4.88 7.90 4.61
N GLU A 279 -5.40 8.50 5.67
CA GLU A 279 -6.63 8.06 6.32
C GLU A 279 -7.90 8.64 5.70
N HIS A 280 -7.82 9.75 4.97
CA HIS A 280 -8.98 10.37 4.33
C HIS A 280 -8.96 10.31 2.81
N VAL A 281 -7.78 10.15 2.19
CA VAL A 281 -7.64 10.17 0.72
C VAL A 281 -7.28 8.79 0.19
N LEU A 282 -6.25 8.14 0.74
CA LEU A 282 -5.76 6.88 0.19
C LEU A 282 -6.65 5.70 0.59
N ILE A 283 -6.64 5.35 1.86
CA ILE A 283 -7.26 4.12 2.38
C ILE A 283 -8.77 4.05 2.03
N PRO A 284 -9.61 5.06 2.34
CA PRO A 284 -11.04 4.90 2.14
C PRO A 284 -11.53 5.13 0.71
N GLN A 285 -10.75 5.80 -0.16
CA GLN A 285 -11.23 6.20 -1.49
C GLN A 285 -10.62 5.40 -2.64
N LEU A 286 -9.48 4.74 -2.43
CA LEU A 286 -8.73 4.06 -3.48
C LEU A 286 -8.62 2.57 -3.19
N ALA A 287 -8.51 1.75 -4.24
CA ALA A 287 -8.16 0.35 -4.09
C ALA A 287 -6.67 0.24 -3.71
N GLY A 288 -6.39 -0.57 -2.68
CA GLY A 288 -5.05 -0.91 -2.25
C GLY A 288 -4.53 -2.12 -3.00
N THR A 289 -3.23 -2.14 -3.30
CA THR A 289 -2.55 -3.33 -3.79
C THR A 289 -1.79 -3.98 -2.64
N VAL A 290 -2.20 -5.19 -2.25
CA VAL A 290 -1.43 -6.05 -1.36
C VAL A 290 -0.36 -6.73 -2.19
N SER A 291 0.90 -6.57 -1.80
CA SER A 291 2.00 -7.31 -2.41
C SER A 291 2.80 -8.08 -1.36
N GLY A 292 3.22 -9.27 -1.76
CA GLY A 292 4.09 -10.08 -0.95
C GLY A 292 4.04 -11.54 -1.34
N TRP A 293 4.35 -12.39 -0.38
CA TRP A 293 4.58 -13.80 -0.64
C TRP A 293 3.53 -14.69 0.01
N LYS A 294 3.21 -15.81 -0.66
CA LYS A 294 2.45 -16.90 -0.04
C LYS A 294 3.31 -17.66 0.97
N GLN A 295 2.68 -18.10 2.04
CA GLN A 295 3.23 -18.95 3.08
C GLN A 295 2.66 -20.36 2.90
N GLU A 296 3.53 -21.34 2.71
CA GLU A 296 3.17 -22.76 2.52
C GLU A 296 3.99 -23.60 3.49
N GLU A 297 3.35 -24.35 4.40
CA GLU A 297 4.01 -25.28 5.35
C GLU A 297 5.28 -24.72 6.04
N SER A 298 5.23 -23.46 6.52
CA SER A 298 6.34 -22.74 7.18
C SER A 298 7.50 -22.30 6.27
N GLU A 299 7.37 -22.39 4.95
CA GLU A 299 8.34 -21.92 3.94
C GLU A 299 7.67 -20.93 2.97
N VAL A 300 8.36 -19.84 2.64
CA VAL A 300 7.90 -18.89 1.61
C VAL A 300 8.45 -19.32 0.26
N ARG A 301 7.68 -20.10 -0.51
CA ARG A 301 8.05 -20.48 -1.87
C ARG A 301 7.50 -19.51 -2.92
N GLY A 302 8.36 -18.55 -3.29
CA GLY A 302 8.60 -18.08 -4.67
C GLY A 302 7.50 -17.42 -5.50
N SER A 303 6.22 -17.51 -5.12
CA SER A 303 5.14 -16.90 -5.89
C SER A 303 4.78 -15.55 -5.29
N LEU A 304 5.35 -14.49 -5.85
CA LEU A 304 4.94 -13.12 -5.54
C LEU A 304 3.46 -12.96 -5.95
N VAL A 305 2.64 -12.54 -5.00
CA VAL A 305 1.22 -12.26 -5.24
C VAL A 305 1.01 -10.76 -5.19
N ALA A 306 0.18 -10.27 -6.10
CA ALA A 306 -0.37 -8.92 -6.06
C ALA A 306 -1.89 -9.03 -6.08
N LEU A 307 -2.55 -8.60 -5.01
CA LEU A 307 -4.01 -8.65 -4.85
C LEU A 307 -4.56 -7.23 -4.71
N GLN A 308 -5.74 -7.00 -5.26
CA GLN A 308 -6.47 -5.75 -5.05
C GLN A 308 -7.40 -5.88 -3.85
N VAL A 309 -7.31 -4.95 -2.90
CA VAL A 309 -8.19 -4.90 -1.73
C VAL A 309 -8.89 -3.54 -1.67
N SER A 310 -10.17 -3.56 -1.31
CA SER A 310 -10.93 -2.36 -0.97
C SER A 310 -10.94 -2.15 0.54
N TYR A 311 -11.11 -0.90 0.99
CA TYR A 311 -11.31 -0.61 2.41
C TYR A 311 -12.63 -1.20 2.91
N LEU A 312 -12.56 -1.89 4.05
CA LEU A 312 -13.73 -2.40 4.74
C LEU A 312 -14.00 -1.52 5.97
N PRO A 313 -15.20 -0.92 6.10
CA PRO A 313 -15.55 -0.08 7.25
C PRO A 313 -15.38 -0.82 8.58
N GLU A 314 -14.91 -0.11 9.60
CA GLU A 314 -14.58 -0.66 10.92
C GLU A 314 -15.73 -1.50 11.51
N ARG A 315 -16.96 -0.98 11.50
CA ARG A 315 -18.14 -1.70 12.02
C ARG A 315 -18.39 -3.03 11.34
N GLU A 316 -18.26 -3.08 10.02
CA GLU A 316 -18.45 -4.31 9.25
C GLU A 316 -17.31 -5.29 9.52
N CYS A 317 -16.08 -4.78 9.62
CA CYS A 317 -14.93 -5.61 9.93
C CYS A 317 -15.01 -6.23 11.34
N GLU A 318 -15.37 -5.44 12.35
CA GLU A 318 -15.54 -5.94 13.73
C GLU A 318 -16.61 -7.03 13.82
N GLN A 319 -17.69 -6.89 13.05
CA GLN A 319 -18.73 -7.92 12.95
C GLN A 319 -18.21 -9.21 12.31
N ILE A 320 -17.42 -9.11 11.23
CA ILE A 320 -16.85 -10.27 10.54
C ILE A 320 -15.82 -10.98 11.42
N LEU A 321 -14.97 -10.22 12.11
CA LEU A 321 -13.88 -10.76 12.92
C LEU A 321 -14.30 -11.16 14.33
N ASN A 322 -15.49 -10.74 14.77
CA ASN A 322 -15.99 -10.87 16.13
C ASN A 322 -14.98 -10.35 17.17
N THR A 323 -14.32 -9.22 16.87
CA THR A 323 -13.32 -8.57 17.73
C THR A 323 -13.36 -7.06 17.55
N SER A 324 -13.00 -6.30 18.60
CA SER A 324 -12.85 -4.85 18.50
C SER A 324 -11.54 -4.48 17.83
N LEU A 325 -11.57 -3.54 16.89
CA LEU A 325 -10.37 -3.03 16.24
C LEU A 325 -9.81 -1.84 17.03
N THR A 326 -8.48 -1.71 17.04
CA THR A 326 -7.83 -0.51 17.55
C THR A 326 -7.71 0.53 16.45
N ASN A 327 -7.59 1.80 16.85
CA ASN A 327 -7.42 2.90 15.90
C ASN A 327 -6.10 2.85 15.08
N ARG A 328 -5.21 1.89 15.38
CA ARG A 328 -3.93 1.62 14.69
C ARG A 328 -4.04 0.50 13.65
N ARG A 329 -5.21 -0.13 13.51
CA ARG A 329 -5.47 -1.16 12.51
C ARG A 329 -6.62 -0.76 11.60
N TYR A 330 -6.67 -1.33 10.41
CA TYR A 330 -7.82 -1.26 9.50
C TYR A 330 -7.96 -2.54 8.70
N CYS A 331 -9.13 -2.70 8.09
CA CYS A 331 -9.42 -3.88 7.31
C CYS A 331 -9.48 -3.58 5.81
N GLY A 332 -9.02 -4.57 5.05
CA GLY A 332 -9.24 -4.64 3.62
C GLY A 332 -10.07 -5.87 3.27
N HIS A 333 -10.82 -5.78 2.18
CA HIS A 333 -11.60 -6.88 1.63
C HIS A 333 -11.13 -7.20 0.20
N HIS A 334 -10.95 -8.48 -0.09
CA HIS A 334 -10.74 -9.00 -1.44
C HIS A 334 -11.99 -9.81 -1.85
N PRO A 335 -12.56 -9.57 -3.05
CA PRO A 335 -13.83 -10.17 -3.47
C PRO A 335 -13.78 -11.70 -3.69
N GLU A 336 -12.60 -12.27 -3.86
CA GLU A 336 -12.41 -13.71 -4.07
C GLU A 336 -11.56 -14.31 -2.94
N PRO A 337 -11.78 -15.58 -2.55
CA PRO A 337 -10.90 -16.25 -1.60
C PRO A 337 -9.48 -16.33 -2.14
N VAL A 338 -8.50 -16.01 -1.28
CA VAL A 338 -7.09 -16.15 -1.64
C VAL A 338 -6.66 -17.60 -1.52
N ASP A 339 -6.09 -18.14 -2.60
CA ASP A 339 -5.47 -19.46 -2.60
C ASP A 339 -4.16 -19.44 -1.80
N GLY A 340 -4.23 -19.86 -0.52
CA GLY A 340 -3.10 -19.97 0.40
C GLY A 340 -2.91 -18.77 1.32
N GLN A 341 -2.29 -19.01 2.47
CA GLN A 341 -2.00 -17.94 3.44
C GLN A 341 -0.91 -17.02 2.91
N LEU A 342 -1.02 -15.75 3.25
CA LEU A 342 0.03 -14.75 3.01
C LEU A 342 0.98 -14.69 4.20
N ALA A 343 2.28 -14.57 3.91
CA ALA A 343 3.30 -14.41 4.94
C ALA A 343 3.18 -13.05 5.64
N GLY A 344 3.59 -13.02 6.92
CA GLY A 344 3.73 -11.77 7.66
C GLY A 344 4.79 -10.84 7.06
N GLY A 345 4.63 -9.55 7.27
CA GLY A 345 5.51 -8.53 6.69
C GLY A 345 5.22 -8.21 5.22
N ASN A 346 4.24 -8.87 4.61
CA ASN A 346 3.59 -8.38 3.40
C ASN A 346 2.96 -7.01 3.66
N PHE A 347 2.66 -6.26 2.61
CA PHE A 347 2.19 -4.89 2.77
C PHE A 347 1.09 -4.54 1.79
N VAL A 348 0.40 -3.44 2.09
CA VAL A 348 -0.57 -2.81 1.20
C VAL A 348 -0.14 -1.39 0.88
N ALA A 349 -0.17 -1.07 -0.41
CA ALA A 349 0.22 0.22 -0.95
C ALA A 349 -0.87 0.75 -1.90
N HIS A 350 -0.98 2.07 -1.98
CA HIS A 350 -1.92 2.76 -2.85
C HIS A 350 -1.15 3.61 -3.86
N ASP A 351 -1.54 3.52 -5.13
CA ASP A 351 -1.09 4.45 -6.16
C ASP A 351 -1.95 5.71 -6.13
N TYR A 352 -1.30 6.87 -5.96
CA TYR A 352 -1.94 8.16 -6.07
C TYR A 352 -1.18 9.04 -7.06
N LYS A 353 -1.84 9.40 -8.16
CA LYS A 353 -1.30 10.25 -9.22
C LYS A 353 0.08 9.79 -9.72
N GLY A 354 0.31 8.47 -9.78
CA GLY A 354 1.54 7.86 -10.29
C GLY A 354 2.65 7.68 -9.24
N THR A 355 2.36 7.91 -7.95
CA THR A 355 3.29 7.68 -6.84
C THR A 355 2.68 6.72 -5.84
N TRP A 356 3.45 5.71 -5.44
CA TRP A 356 3.03 4.64 -4.55
C TRP A 356 3.32 4.96 -3.08
N PHE A 357 2.29 4.89 -2.26
CA PHE A 357 2.34 5.15 -0.83
C PHE A 357 2.03 3.89 -0.03
N LEU A 358 2.89 3.59 0.95
CA LEU A 358 2.66 2.53 1.92
C LEU A 358 1.56 2.95 2.88
N THR A 359 0.51 2.16 3.03
CA THR A 359 -0.57 2.46 3.97
C THR A 359 -0.68 1.42 5.08
N GLY A 360 -0.27 0.19 4.84
CA GLY A 360 -0.39 -0.87 5.83
C GLY A 360 0.65 -1.98 5.74
N ILE A 361 0.94 -2.59 6.89
CA ILE A 361 1.71 -3.84 7.00
C ILE A 361 0.77 -4.95 7.46
N PHE A 362 0.87 -6.10 6.79
CA PHE A 362 0.13 -7.31 7.10
C PHE A 362 0.89 -8.12 8.16
N GLY A 363 0.20 -8.46 9.24
CA GLY A 363 0.73 -9.25 10.35
C GLY A 363 0.55 -10.75 10.10
N ALA A 364 -0.59 -11.27 10.51
CA ALA A 364 -1.01 -12.63 10.28
C ALA A 364 -2.50 -12.66 9.94
N TRP A 365 -2.97 -13.78 9.37
CA TRP A 365 -4.40 -13.98 9.15
C TRP A 365 -5.13 -14.16 10.49
N PRO A 366 -6.30 -13.54 10.66
CA PRO A 366 -7.15 -13.86 11.80
C PRO A 366 -7.58 -15.33 11.74
N THR A 367 -7.34 -16.07 12.82
CA THR A 367 -7.56 -17.53 12.91
C THR A 367 -9.02 -17.95 12.79
N ASN A 368 -9.96 -17.01 12.93
CA ASN A 368 -11.39 -17.27 13.03
C ASN A 368 -12.16 -17.04 11.72
N VAL A 369 -11.48 -16.76 10.60
CA VAL A 369 -12.13 -16.43 9.32
C VAL A 369 -11.90 -17.57 8.32
N SER A 370 -12.98 -18.16 7.84
CA SER A 370 -12.96 -19.36 6.99
C SER A 370 -12.67 -19.09 5.50
N ASN A 371 -12.69 -17.82 5.06
CA ASN A 371 -12.71 -17.50 3.62
C ASN A 371 -11.50 -16.70 3.10
N TRP A 372 -10.54 -16.30 3.96
CA TRP A 372 -9.37 -15.49 3.57
C TRP A 372 -9.67 -14.25 2.69
N GLU A 373 -10.87 -13.69 2.81
CA GLU A 373 -11.31 -12.50 2.07
C GLU A 373 -11.01 -11.20 2.82
N THR A 374 -10.87 -11.28 4.15
CA THR A 374 -10.69 -10.12 5.03
C THR A 374 -9.27 -10.05 5.58
N PHE A 375 -8.62 -8.92 5.34
CA PHE A 375 -7.26 -8.64 5.76
C PHE A 375 -7.25 -7.64 6.91
N ILE A 376 -6.34 -7.80 7.86
CA ILE A 376 -6.08 -6.82 8.91
C ILE A 376 -4.70 -6.24 8.69
N PHE A 377 -4.62 -4.92 8.53
CA PHE A 377 -3.38 -4.20 8.35
C PHE A 377 -3.11 -3.25 9.52
N THR A 378 -1.85 -3.15 9.91
CA THR A 378 -1.38 -2.10 10.82
C THR A 378 -1.23 -0.80 10.04
N LYS A 379 -1.94 0.27 10.43
CA LYS A 379 -1.92 1.60 9.81
C LYS A 379 -0.54 2.23 9.96
N THR A 380 0.25 2.26 8.90
CA THR A 380 1.60 2.87 8.93
C THR A 380 1.55 4.36 9.23
N SER A 381 0.50 5.06 8.79
CA SER A 381 0.21 6.48 9.08
C SER A 381 0.30 6.86 10.57
N ARG A 382 0.00 5.91 11.47
CA ARG A 382 0.00 6.11 12.92
C ARG A 382 1.40 6.02 13.56
N TYR A 383 2.42 5.66 12.80
CA TYR A 383 3.78 5.43 13.28
C TYR A 383 4.83 6.39 12.68
N MET A 384 4.38 7.44 11.97
CA MET A 384 5.28 8.40 11.31
C MET A 384 6.32 9.02 12.26
N MET A 385 5.92 9.36 13.49
CA MET A 385 6.87 9.91 14.49
C MET A 385 7.96 8.89 14.86
N TRP A 386 7.58 7.63 15.04
CA TRP A 386 8.53 6.56 15.36
C TRP A 386 9.48 6.29 14.19
N PHE A 387 8.96 6.29 12.96
CA PHE A 387 9.79 6.16 11.76
C PHE A 387 10.80 7.29 11.65
N LYS A 388 10.40 8.54 11.86
CA LYS A 388 11.34 9.68 11.87
C LYS A 388 12.43 9.50 12.93
N GLN A 389 12.04 9.25 14.18
CA GLN A 389 12.96 9.08 15.31
C GLN A 389 14.01 7.97 15.12
N LYS A 390 13.69 6.91 14.38
CA LYS A 390 14.58 5.75 14.19
C LYS A 390 15.37 5.76 12.89
N THR A 391 14.99 6.60 11.93
CA THR A 391 15.60 6.57 10.59
C THR A 391 16.31 7.86 10.23
N GLU A 392 16.18 8.89 11.05
CA GLU A 392 16.95 10.15 11.03
C GLU A 392 17.95 10.12 12.18
#